data_AF-A0A8J2Y5Q8-F1
#
_entry.id   AF-A0A8J2Y5Q8-F1
#
_cell.length_a   1.000
_cell.length_b   1.000
_cell.length_c   1.000
_cell.angle_alpha   90.00
_cell.angle_beta   90.00
_cell.angle_gamma   90.00
#
_symmetry.space_group_name_H-M   'P 1'
#
loop_
_entity.id
_entity.type
_entity.pdbx_description
1 polymer ?
#
loop_
_entity_poly.entity_id
_entity_poly.type
_entity_poly.pdbx_seq_one_letter_code
_entity_poly.pdbx_strand_id
1 'polypeptide(L)'
;MKNLKLLSLLTILFIFNSCSNDDDSAPQLSEEEHIAQMIQEVKSTTSSFNNINTAMNAGWDTDLSGCVEHPTAGGMGHHYARLEYMDGRVNHLEPQVLLYAMNENEEMEFLGVEYIVPFEILPADEEPPVLFYQEFHANQELGIWALHVWTEKENANGIFEDFNPTVSCDNWINYLINQVRTETAAYVDFNTATNAGWDTDLSGCVEHPSEGGMGHHFARLEYMDGRVNHLEPQVLLFNPDENDEMEFLGVEYIVPYAIHPADAEPPLLFNQQFHQNEQLEIWALHVWTETENPSGIFYDWNPNVSCN
;
A
#
# COMPACT_ATOMS: atom_id res chain seq x y z
N MET A 1 85.01 -55.48 39.34
CA MET A 1 84.51 -54.18 39.85
C MET A 1 83.12 -53.98 39.24
N LYS A 2 81.99 -53.81 39.91
CA LYS A 2 81.55 -53.76 41.32
C LYS A 2 80.19 -54.48 41.41
N ASN A 3 79.86 -54.98 42.60
CA ASN A 3 78.76 -55.86 42.97
C ASN A 3 77.39 -55.15 43.22
N LEU A 4 76.30 -55.85 42.87
CA LEU A 4 75.08 -56.17 43.65
C LEU A 4 74.14 -55.05 44.18
N LYS A 5 72.84 -55.12 43.83
CA LYS A 5 71.71 -55.31 44.79
C LYS A 5 70.33 -55.46 44.11
N LEU A 6 69.51 -56.26 44.82
CA LEU A 6 68.15 -56.74 44.60
C LEU A 6 67.07 -55.68 44.98
N LEU A 7 65.91 -55.61 44.32
CA LEU A 7 64.60 -55.17 44.86
C LEU A 7 63.50 -55.37 43.78
N SER A 8 62.57 -56.32 43.94
CA SER A 8 61.20 -56.21 44.49
C SER A 8 60.13 -55.60 43.57
N LEU A 9 59.09 -56.41 43.37
CA LEU A 9 57.75 -56.21 42.80
C LEU A 9 57.11 -54.83 43.01
N LEU A 10 56.46 -54.27 41.98
CA LEU A 10 55.22 -53.49 42.14
C LEU A 10 54.35 -53.52 40.87
N THR A 11 53.13 -54.01 41.06
CA THR A 11 52.00 -54.08 40.14
C THR A 11 51.57 -52.66 39.73
N ILE A 12 51.45 -52.38 38.43
CA ILE A 12 50.78 -51.17 37.94
C ILE A 12 49.41 -51.55 37.39
N LEU A 13 48.42 -50.91 37.99
CA LEU A 13 46.99 -51.02 37.81
C LEU A 13 46.56 -50.62 36.39
N PHE A 14 45.92 -51.52 35.64
CA PHE A 14 45.15 -51.15 34.45
C PHE A 14 43.85 -50.48 34.91
N ILE A 15 43.79 -49.15 34.84
CA ILE A 15 42.53 -48.42 34.86
C ILE A 15 42.10 -48.29 33.41
N PHE A 16 41.15 -49.15 32.99
CA PHE A 16 40.34 -48.89 31.81
C PHE A 16 39.46 -47.68 32.14
N ASN A 17 39.88 -46.48 31.74
CA ASN A 17 38.97 -45.36 31.68
C ASN A 17 38.07 -45.56 30.45
N SER A 18 36.81 -45.84 30.77
CA SER A 18 35.66 -45.82 29.88
C SER A 18 35.63 -44.50 29.11
N CYS A 19 35.94 -44.54 27.81
CA CYS A 19 35.58 -43.45 26.90
C CYS A 19 34.05 -43.49 26.74
N SER A 20 33.37 -42.55 27.39
CA SER A 20 31.97 -42.24 27.16
C SER A 20 31.78 -41.75 25.73
N ASN A 21 30.68 -42.16 25.12
CA ASN A 21 30.24 -41.76 23.79
C ASN A 21 30.28 -40.23 23.64
N ASP A 22 31.10 -39.74 22.71
CA ASP A 22 30.97 -38.39 22.17
C ASP A 22 29.73 -38.40 21.26
N ASP A 23 28.62 -37.86 21.76
CA ASP A 23 27.45 -37.50 20.96
C ASP A 23 27.83 -36.30 20.07
N ASP A 24 28.31 -36.58 18.86
CA ASP A 24 28.39 -35.62 17.75
C ASP A 24 26.96 -35.27 17.26
N SER A 25 26.19 -34.57 18.09
CA SER A 25 25.00 -33.85 17.64
C SER A 25 25.33 -32.36 17.62
N ALA A 26 25.43 -31.79 16.42
CA ALA A 26 25.45 -30.35 16.27
C ALA A 26 24.26 -29.75 17.05
N PRO A 27 24.41 -28.60 17.72
CA PRO A 27 23.29 -27.97 18.41
C PRO A 27 22.17 -27.74 17.39
N GLN A 28 20.98 -28.33 17.62
CA GLN A 28 19.80 -27.98 16.86
C GLN A 28 19.42 -26.55 17.22
N LEU A 29 19.29 -25.68 16.22
CA LEU A 29 18.74 -24.35 16.40
C LEU A 29 17.31 -24.48 16.92
N SER A 30 16.95 -23.58 17.84
CA SER A 30 15.56 -23.35 18.22
C SER A 30 14.74 -22.83 17.04
N GLU A 31 13.42 -22.93 17.14
CA GLU A 31 12.50 -22.39 16.12
C GLU A 31 12.73 -20.89 15.90
N GLU A 32 12.94 -20.14 16.99
CA GLU A 32 13.25 -18.71 16.94
C GLU A 32 14.55 -18.41 16.17
N GLU A 33 15.60 -19.21 16.39
CA GLU A 33 16.86 -19.08 15.67
C GLU A 33 16.72 -19.43 14.18
N HIS A 34 15.89 -20.43 13.84
CA HIS A 34 15.57 -20.75 12.44
C HIS A 34 14.80 -19.61 11.77
N ILE A 35 13.78 -19.06 12.43
CA ILE A 35 13.02 -17.90 11.91
C ILE A 35 13.97 -16.73 11.69
N ALA A 36 14.81 -16.40 12.67
CA ALA A 36 15.77 -15.32 12.55
C ALA A 36 16.74 -15.52 11.38
N GLN A 37 17.20 -16.76 11.15
CA GLN A 37 18.03 -17.08 10.00
C GLN A 37 17.27 -16.87 8.68
N MET A 38 16.06 -17.41 8.53
CA MET A 38 15.26 -17.24 7.31
C MET A 38 15.02 -15.76 7.02
N ILE A 39 14.68 -14.96 8.04
CA ILE A 39 14.47 -13.51 7.91
C ILE A 39 15.75 -12.80 7.42
N GLN A 40 16.93 -13.18 7.92
CA GLN A 40 18.20 -12.63 7.42
C GLN A 40 18.47 -13.02 5.96
N GLU A 41 18.10 -14.23 5.56
CA GLU A 41 18.22 -14.66 4.16
C GLU A 41 17.28 -13.88 3.25
N VAL A 42 16.05 -13.57 3.69
CA VAL A 42 15.14 -12.67 2.97
C VAL A 42 15.75 -11.27 2.82
N LYS A 43 16.15 -10.63 3.93
CA LYS A 43 16.78 -9.29 3.91
C LYS A 43 17.99 -9.23 2.97
N SER A 44 18.81 -10.27 2.97
CA SER A 44 19.96 -10.38 2.07
C SER A 44 19.52 -10.43 0.61
N THR A 45 18.52 -11.26 0.30
CA THR A 45 17.98 -11.47 -1.06
C THR A 45 17.27 -10.23 -1.59
N THR A 46 16.57 -9.48 -0.74
CA THR A 46 15.79 -8.28 -1.11
C THR A 46 16.55 -6.96 -0.93
N SER A 47 17.81 -7.00 -0.47
CA SER A 47 18.59 -5.79 -0.15
C SER A 47 18.72 -4.75 -1.27
N SER A 48 18.66 -5.17 -2.53
CA SER A 48 18.68 -4.26 -3.69
C SER A 48 17.36 -3.53 -3.96
N PHE A 49 16.26 -3.98 -3.34
CA PHE A 49 14.90 -3.48 -3.57
C PHE A 49 14.52 -2.28 -2.70
N ASN A 50 15.45 -1.75 -1.90
CA ASN A 50 15.31 -0.41 -1.31
C ASN A 50 15.06 0.69 -2.38
N ASN A 51 15.42 0.45 -3.64
CA ASN A 51 14.98 1.26 -4.77
C ASN A 51 13.90 0.50 -5.54
N ILE A 52 12.68 1.03 -5.54
CA ILE A 52 11.53 0.42 -6.20
C ILE A 52 11.76 0.17 -7.70
N ASN A 53 12.47 1.04 -8.41
CA ASN A 53 12.76 0.82 -9.83
C ASN A 53 13.62 -0.44 -10.04
N THR A 54 14.49 -0.80 -9.08
CA THR A 54 15.24 -2.05 -9.13
C THR A 54 14.30 -3.25 -9.00
N ALA A 55 13.31 -3.17 -8.11
CA ALA A 55 12.30 -4.22 -7.91
C ALA A 55 11.41 -4.39 -9.15
N MET A 56 10.88 -3.30 -9.70
CA MET A 56 10.06 -3.32 -10.92
C MET A 56 10.82 -3.93 -12.10
N ASN A 57 12.07 -3.51 -12.33
CA ASN A 57 12.90 -4.10 -13.39
C ASN A 57 13.25 -5.58 -13.15
N ALA A 58 13.19 -6.03 -11.89
CA ALA A 58 13.38 -7.44 -11.53
C ALA A 58 12.10 -8.28 -11.59
N GLY A 59 10.95 -7.66 -11.90
CA GLY A 59 9.67 -8.33 -12.14
C GLY A 59 8.57 -8.04 -11.13
N TRP A 60 8.81 -7.26 -10.07
CA TRP A 60 7.75 -6.77 -9.16
C TRP A 60 7.18 -5.45 -9.67
N ASP A 61 6.56 -5.49 -10.84
CA ASP A 61 6.15 -4.31 -11.62
C ASP A 61 4.63 -4.05 -11.61
N THR A 62 3.86 -4.88 -10.90
CA THR A 62 2.41 -4.78 -10.82
C THR A 62 1.97 -4.38 -9.43
N ASP A 63 1.47 -3.15 -9.25
CA ASP A 63 0.81 -2.75 -8.00
C ASP A 63 -0.60 -3.37 -7.95
N LEU A 64 -0.81 -4.31 -7.03
CA LEU A 64 -2.08 -5.04 -6.91
C LEU A 64 -3.15 -4.25 -6.16
N SER A 65 -2.77 -3.26 -5.35
CA SER A 65 -3.65 -2.74 -4.31
C SER A 65 -3.75 -1.21 -4.28
N GLY A 66 -2.79 -0.49 -4.84
CA GLY A 66 -2.54 0.88 -4.38
C GLY A 66 -2.11 0.90 -2.92
N CYS A 67 -2.10 2.07 -2.28
CA CYS A 67 -1.76 2.15 -0.85
C CYS A 67 -2.91 1.65 0.01
N VAL A 68 -2.67 0.64 0.85
CA VAL A 68 -3.66 0.08 1.77
C VAL A 68 -3.39 0.53 3.22
N GLU A 69 -4.45 1.02 3.88
CA GLU A 69 -4.44 1.43 5.28
C GLU A 69 -5.76 1.08 5.97
N HIS A 70 -5.66 0.63 7.22
CA HIS A 70 -6.80 0.38 8.10
C HIS A 70 -6.96 1.52 9.11
N PRO A 71 -8.19 2.04 9.35
CA PRO A 71 -8.43 3.26 10.14
C PRO A 71 -7.83 3.28 11.56
N THR A 72 -7.58 2.12 12.16
CA THR A 72 -7.05 2.02 13.53
C THR A 72 -5.80 1.14 13.66
N ALA A 73 -5.42 0.40 12.61
CA ALA A 73 -4.31 -0.56 12.69
C ALA A 73 -3.04 -0.06 12.00
N GLY A 74 -3.16 1.03 11.23
CA GLY A 74 -2.11 1.57 10.37
C GLY A 74 -2.13 0.94 8.98
N GLY A 75 -1.02 1.03 8.27
CA GLY A 75 -0.90 0.69 6.87
C GLY A 75 -0.19 -0.62 6.58
N MET A 76 -0.47 -1.15 5.39
CA MET A 76 0.35 -2.15 4.69
C MET A 76 1.21 -1.50 3.62
N GLY A 77 0.74 -0.38 3.04
CA GLY A 77 1.34 0.26 1.88
C GLY A 77 0.86 -0.37 0.58
N HIS A 78 1.67 -0.26 -0.46
CA HIS A 78 1.46 -0.81 -1.78
C HIS A 78 2.02 -2.23 -1.90
N HIS A 79 1.31 -3.09 -2.62
CA HIS A 79 1.66 -4.48 -2.86
C HIS A 79 2.15 -4.67 -4.30
N TYR A 80 3.45 -4.48 -4.51
CA TYR A 80 4.07 -4.69 -5.81
C TYR A 80 4.36 -6.18 -6.00
N ALA A 81 3.62 -6.82 -6.90
CA ALA A 81 3.67 -8.24 -7.15
C ALA A 81 4.53 -8.61 -8.35
N ARG A 82 5.16 -9.78 -8.25
CA ARG A 82 5.77 -10.49 -9.36
C ARG A 82 4.85 -11.63 -9.79
N LEU A 83 4.07 -11.38 -10.83
CA LEU A 83 2.98 -12.29 -11.24
C LEU A 83 3.46 -13.70 -11.58
N GLU A 84 4.67 -13.87 -12.10
CA GLU A 84 5.23 -15.20 -12.39
C GLU A 84 5.54 -16.04 -11.13
N TYR A 85 5.55 -15.42 -9.93
CA TYR A 85 5.70 -16.13 -8.66
C TYR A 85 4.34 -16.53 -8.04
N MET A 86 3.21 -16.13 -8.64
CA MET A 86 1.86 -16.49 -8.21
C MET A 86 1.46 -17.91 -8.69
N ASP A 87 2.34 -18.88 -8.48
CA ASP A 87 2.19 -20.27 -8.94
C ASP A 87 1.95 -21.27 -7.80
N GLY A 88 1.73 -20.76 -6.59
CA GLY A 88 1.44 -21.53 -5.38
C GLY A 88 2.65 -22.12 -4.66
N ARG A 89 3.88 -21.86 -5.13
CA ARG A 89 5.09 -22.26 -4.41
C ARG A 89 5.31 -21.37 -3.18
N VAL A 90 5.62 -22.00 -2.05
CA VAL A 90 5.93 -21.32 -0.79
C VAL A 90 7.41 -21.50 -0.48
N ASN A 91 8.20 -20.43 -0.66
CA ASN A 91 9.64 -20.39 -0.47
C ASN A 91 10.04 -19.00 0.04
N HIS A 92 10.72 -18.90 1.18
CA HIS A 92 11.06 -17.60 1.77
C HIS A 92 11.99 -16.75 0.91
N LEU A 93 12.77 -17.35 0.02
CA LEU A 93 13.66 -16.60 -0.89
C LEU A 93 12.96 -16.11 -2.16
N GLU A 94 11.68 -16.44 -2.35
CA GLU A 94 10.89 -16.08 -3.53
C GLU A 94 9.58 -15.39 -3.11
N PRO A 95 9.65 -14.19 -2.48
CA PRO A 95 8.44 -13.47 -2.10
C PRO A 95 7.61 -13.08 -3.33
N GLN A 96 6.32 -13.33 -3.28
CA GLN A 96 5.39 -12.96 -4.35
C GLN A 96 5.20 -11.45 -4.45
N VAL A 97 5.26 -10.76 -3.30
CA VAL A 97 4.96 -9.34 -3.18
C VAL A 97 6.03 -8.62 -2.36
N LEU A 98 6.35 -7.39 -2.80
CA LEU A 98 7.17 -6.43 -2.06
C LEU A 98 6.29 -5.28 -1.59
N LEU A 99 6.45 -4.88 -0.32
CA LEU A 99 5.66 -3.85 0.32
C LEU A 99 6.39 -2.51 0.29
N TYR A 100 5.69 -1.45 -0.13
CA TYR A 100 6.26 -0.10 -0.17
C TYR A 100 5.28 0.96 0.36
N ALA A 101 5.76 2.00 1.03
CA ALA A 101 4.96 3.19 1.31
C ALA A 101 5.77 4.46 1.02
N MET A 102 5.07 5.54 0.67
CA MET A 102 5.71 6.81 0.39
C MET A 102 6.15 7.50 1.68
N ASN A 103 7.41 7.91 1.74
CA ASN A 103 7.97 8.67 2.85
C ASN A 103 7.78 10.19 2.66
N GLU A 104 8.22 10.97 3.65
CA GLU A 104 8.11 12.44 3.65
C GLU A 104 8.91 13.14 2.53
N ASN A 105 9.87 12.44 1.90
CA ASN A 105 10.65 12.95 0.77
C ASN A 105 10.05 12.57 -0.59
N GLU A 106 8.81 12.06 -0.61
CA GLU A 106 8.12 11.55 -1.80
C GLU A 106 8.82 10.35 -2.45
N GLU A 107 9.55 9.55 -1.66
CA GLU A 107 10.22 8.33 -2.11
C GLU A 107 9.50 7.08 -1.58
N MET A 108 9.42 6.02 -2.39
CA MET A 108 8.86 4.74 -1.97
C MET A 108 9.86 3.99 -1.06
N GLU A 109 9.58 3.99 0.25
CA GLU A 109 10.30 3.23 1.27
C GLU A 109 9.93 1.76 1.17
N PHE A 110 10.92 0.87 1.08
CA PHE A 110 10.73 -0.58 1.14
C PHE A 110 10.46 -1.01 2.59
N LEU A 111 9.35 -1.71 2.81
CA LEU A 111 8.85 -2.01 4.16
C LEU A 111 9.09 -3.47 4.57
N GLY A 112 8.92 -4.37 3.61
CA GLY A 112 8.92 -5.81 3.85
C GLY A 112 8.46 -6.60 2.65
N VAL A 113 8.15 -7.87 2.88
CA VAL A 113 7.67 -8.79 1.85
C VAL A 113 6.34 -9.40 2.26
N GLU A 114 5.59 -9.88 1.28
CA GLU A 114 4.39 -10.68 1.50
C GLU A 114 4.42 -11.92 0.60
N TYR A 115 3.94 -13.02 1.15
CA TYR A 115 3.75 -14.29 0.45
C TYR A 115 2.27 -14.52 0.21
N ILE A 116 1.91 -14.79 -1.05
CA ILE A 116 0.52 -14.97 -1.46
C ILE A 116 0.35 -16.35 -2.11
N VAL A 117 -0.72 -17.06 -1.75
CA VAL A 117 -1.20 -18.24 -2.47
C VAL A 117 -2.67 -18.04 -2.85
N PRO A 118 -3.01 -17.93 -4.15
CA PRO A 118 -4.40 -17.79 -4.58
C PRO A 118 -5.28 -18.99 -4.22
N PHE A 119 -6.54 -18.75 -3.84
CA PHE A 119 -7.49 -19.83 -3.55
C PHE A 119 -7.81 -20.72 -4.76
N GLU A 120 -7.60 -20.23 -5.98
CA GLU A 120 -7.70 -21.04 -7.20
C GLU A 120 -6.68 -22.19 -7.24
N ILE A 121 -5.56 -22.04 -6.52
CA ILE A 121 -4.50 -23.05 -6.41
C ILE A 121 -4.66 -23.89 -5.14
N LEU A 122 -4.88 -23.21 -4.00
CA LEU A 122 -5.12 -23.85 -2.70
C LEU A 122 -6.41 -23.29 -2.08
N PRO A 123 -7.54 -24.01 -2.18
CA PRO A 123 -8.82 -23.56 -1.66
C PRO A 123 -8.80 -23.16 -0.17
N ALA A 124 -9.66 -22.22 0.22
CA ALA A 124 -9.70 -21.67 1.57
C ALA A 124 -10.17 -22.66 2.66
N ASP A 125 -10.75 -23.80 2.26
CA ASP A 125 -11.19 -24.88 3.14
C ASP A 125 -10.15 -25.99 3.33
N GLU A 126 -8.97 -25.86 2.70
CA GLU A 126 -7.80 -26.71 2.93
C GLU A 126 -6.92 -26.19 4.07
N GLU A 127 -5.94 -26.99 4.50
CA GLU A 127 -4.97 -26.58 5.52
C GLU A 127 -4.14 -25.37 5.03
N PRO A 128 -3.93 -24.34 5.87
CA PRO A 128 -3.18 -23.15 5.49
C PRO A 128 -1.74 -23.48 5.07
N PRO A 129 -1.18 -22.77 4.07
CA PRO A 129 0.25 -22.79 3.85
C PRO A 129 0.99 -22.35 5.12
N VAL A 130 2.19 -22.90 5.32
CA VAL A 130 3.07 -22.55 6.44
C VAL A 130 4.43 -22.10 5.94
N LEU A 131 4.88 -20.94 6.41
CA LEU A 131 6.23 -20.42 6.19
C LEU A 131 6.68 -19.67 7.45
N PHE A 132 7.98 -19.71 7.78
CA PHE A 132 8.49 -19.19 9.06
C PHE A 132 7.78 -19.76 10.31
N TYR A 133 7.28 -20.99 10.22
CA TYR A 133 6.44 -21.61 11.25
C TYR A 133 5.14 -20.83 11.55
N GLN A 134 4.73 -19.93 10.66
CA GLN A 134 3.45 -19.22 10.70
C GLN A 134 2.51 -19.76 9.64
N GLU A 135 1.25 -19.96 10.02
CA GLU A 135 0.16 -20.20 9.07
C GLU A 135 -0.19 -18.91 8.35
N PHE A 136 -0.52 -19.01 7.06
CA PHE A 136 -0.99 -17.86 6.29
C PHE A 136 -2.43 -17.53 6.71
N HIS A 137 -2.78 -16.24 6.67
CA HIS A 137 -4.13 -15.76 6.92
C HIS A 137 -4.98 -15.85 5.64
N ALA A 138 -6.21 -16.39 5.74
CA ALA A 138 -7.16 -16.42 4.63
C ALA A 138 -7.86 -15.06 4.46
N ASN A 139 -7.57 -14.35 3.37
CA ASN A 139 -8.32 -13.18 2.94
C ASN A 139 -9.43 -13.59 1.96
N GLN A 140 -10.65 -13.69 2.47
CA GLN A 140 -11.84 -14.11 1.70
C GLN A 140 -12.26 -13.09 0.65
N GLU A 141 -12.03 -11.81 0.89
CA GLU A 141 -12.41 -10.73 -0.01
C GLU A 141 -11.53 -10.74 -1.27
N LEU A 142 -10.23 -10.94 -1.08
CA LEU A 142 -9.27 -11.02 -2.17
C LEU A 142 -9.12 -12.43 -2.77
N GLY A 143 -9.63 -13.46 -2.09
CA GLY A 143 -9.52 -14.85 -2.54
C GLY A 143 -8.10 -15.41 -2.45
N ILE A 144 -7.36 -15.06 -1.40
CA ILE A 144 -5.95 -15.43 -1.21
C ILE A 144 -5.63 -15.88 0.21
N TRP A 145 -4.61 -16.73 0.34
CA TRP A 145 -3.83 -16.87 1.56
C TRP A 145 -2.69 -15.85 1.55
N ALA A 146 -2.47 -15.13 2.65
CA ALA A 146 -1.45 -14.09 2.77
C ALA A 146 -0.60 -14.28 4.04
N LEU A 147 0.69 -13.99 3.95
CA LEU A 147 1.59 -13.86 5.10
C LEU A 147 2.48 -12.63 4.91
N HIS A 148 2.26 -11.61 5.73
CA HIS A 148 3.08 -10.41 5.78
C HIS A 148 4.35 -10.64 6.59
N VAL A 149 5.47 -10.08 6.15
CA VAL A 149 6.76 -10.15 6.86
C VAL A 149 7.47 -8.79 6.81
N TRP A 150 7.48 -8.09 7.93
CA TRP A 150 8.12 -6.77 8.08
C TRP A 150 9.65 -6.88 8.19
N THR A 151 10.32 -7.09 7.06
CA THR A 151 11.78 -7.29 7.03
C THR A 151 12.59 -5.99 7.19
N GLU A 152 12.06 -4.83 6.82
CA GLU A 152 12.81 -3.55 6.86
C GLU A 152 12.21 -2.57 7.86
N LYS A 153 10.90 -2.35 7.81
CA LYS A 153 10.18 -1.49 8.76
C LYS A 153 9.96 -2.25 10.06
N GLU A 154 10.33 -1.67 11.19
CA GLU A 154 9.98 -2.27 12.49
C GLU A 154 8.46 -2.20 12.69
N ASN A 155 7.86 -3.30 13.17
CA ASN A 155 6.46 -3.35 13.55
C ASN A 155 6.35 -3.70 15.05
N ALA A 156 5.86 -2.74 15.83
CA ALA A 156 5.71 -2.89 17.28
C ALA A 156 4.71 -3.98 17.70
N ASN A 157 3.79 -4.36 16.81
CA ASN A 157 2.81 -5.42 17.06
C ASN A 157 3.37 -6.81 16.74
N GLY A 158 4.39 -6.91 15.87
CA GLY A 158 5.03 -8.16 15.47
C GLY A 158 5.46 -8.17 14.01
N ILE A 159 6.50 -8.96 13.69
CA ILE A 159 7.05 -9.05 12.33
C ILE A 159 6.10 -9.73 11.32
N PHE A 160 5.11 -10.49 11.79
CA PHE A 160 4.15 -11.23 10.96
C PHE A 160 2.72 -10.66 11.01
N GLU A 161 2.52 -9.51 11.65
CA GLU A 161 1.21 -8.87 11.71
C GLU A 161 0.84 -8.27 10.34
N ASP A 162 -0.45 -8.31 9.97
CA ASP A 162 -0.89 -7.79 8.67
C ASP A 162 -0.63 -6.27 8.54
N PHE A 163 -0.92 -5.50 9.60
CA PHE A 163 -0.81 -4.04 9.59
C PHE A 163 0.33 -3.52 10.47
N ASN A 164 0.95 -2.41 10.06
CA ASN A 164 1.93 -1.68 10.85
C ASN A 164 1.37 -0.32 11.30
N PRO A 165 1.32 -0.04 12.62
CA PRO A 165 0.72 1.19 13.16
C PRO A 165 1.49 2.47 12.82
N THR A 166 2.67 2.37 12.22
CA THR A 166 3.50 3.52 11.81
C THR A 166 3.51 3.77 10.31
N VAL A 167 2.86 2.91 9.53
CA VAL A 167 2.69 3.09 8.08
C VAL A 167 1.35 3.80 7.85
N SER A 168 1.33 4.76 6.93
CA SER A 168 0.14 5.52 6.53
C SER A 168 0.19 5.84 5.04
N CYS A 169 -0.98 6.03 4.43
CA CYS A 169 -1.12 6.41 3.02
C CYS A 169 -1.16 7.93 2.80
N ASP A 170 -1.11 8.75 3.85
CA ASP A 170 -1.23 10.21 3.76
C ASP A 170 -0.19 10.85 2.82
N ASN A 171 1.06 10.42 2.88
CA ASN A 171 2.11 10.95 1.99
C ASN A 171 1.84 10.63 0.52
N TRP A 172 1.35 9.42 0.24
CA TRP A 172 0.97 9.02 -1.11
C TRP A 172 -0.22 9.85 -1.63
N ILE A 173 -1.24 10.03 -0.79
CA ILE A 173 -2.42 10.84 -1.11
C ILE A 173 -2.00 12.29 -1.40
N ASN A 174 -1.16 12.88 -0.54
CA ASN A 174 -0.64 14.24 -0.73
C ASN A 174 0.19 14.38 -2.01
N TYR A 175 1.04 13.38 -2.32
CA TYR A 175 1.79 13.34 -3.57
C TYR A 175 0.85 13.37 -4.78
N LEU A 176 -0.18 12.52 -4.80
CA LEU A 176 -1.17 12.50 -5.89
C LEU A 176 -1.89 13.85 -6.02
N ILE A 177 -2.31 14.47 -4.92
CA ILE A 177 -2.93 15.81 -4.94
C ILE A 177 -1.97 16.86 -5.52
N ASN A 178 -0.68 16.80 -5.17
CA ASN A 178 0.33 17.70 -5.72
C ASN A 178 0.54 17.49 -7.23
N GLN A 179 0.40 16.25 -7.72
CA GLN A 179 0.38 15.98 -9.15
C GLN A 179 -0.83 16.63 -9.82
N VAL A 180 -2.03 16.56 -9.22
CA VAL A 180 -3.22 17.27 -9.72
C VAL A 180 -2.97 18.78 -9.79
N ARG A 181 -2.47 19.38 -8.71
CA ARG A 181 -2.14 20.82 -8.68
C ARG A 181 -1.18 21.22 -9.80
N THR A 182 -0.19 20.36 -10.07
CA THR A 182 0.78 20.60 -11.15
C THR A 182 0.12 20.50 -12.53
N GLU A 183 -0.71 19.49 -12.75
CA GLU A 183 -1.43 19.28 -14.01
C GLU A 183 -2.44 20.40 -14.29
N THR A 184 -3.14 20.89 -13.27
CA THR A 184 -4.17 21.93 -13.42
C THR A 184 -3.65 23.36 -13.27
N ALA A 185 -2.36 23.57 -13.04
CA ALA A 185 -1.77 24.89 -12.81
C ALA A 185 -2.06 25.90 -13.94
N ALA A 186 -2.14 25.42 -15.19
CA ALA A 186 -2.46 26.28 -16.33
C ALA A 186 -3.96 26.64 -16.42
N TYR A 187 -4.83 25.86 -15.79
CA TYR A 187 -6.30 26.00 -15.85
C TYR A 187 -6.86 26.82 -14.69
N VAL A 188 -6.01 27.36 -13.80
CA VAL A 188 -6.42 28.38 -12.83
C VAL A 188 -7.01 29.61 -13.56
N ASP A 189 -6.51 29.92 -14.76
CA ASP A 189 -7.14 30.90 -15.65
C ASP A 189 -8.35 30.28 -16.36
N PHE A 190 -9.54 30.83 -16.08
CA PHE A 190 -10.81 30.31 -16.60
C PHE A 190 -10.90 30.28 -18.13
N ASN A 191 -10.33 31.26 -18.83
CA ASN A 191 -10.31 31.26 -20.29
C ASN A 191 -9.42 30.13 -20.83
N THR A 192 -8.30 29.85 -20.17
CA THR A 192 -7.41 28.74 -20.53
C THR A 192 -8.10 27.40 -20.29
N ALA A 193 -8.81 27.23 -19.17
CA ALA A 193 -9.59 26.04 -18.85
C ALA A 193 -10.68 25.76 -19.90
N THR A 194 -11.51 26.75 -20.21
CA THR A 194 -12.59 26.63 -21.20
C THR A 194 -12.07 26.35 -22.61
N ASN A 195 -11.00 27.04 -23.04
CA ASN A 195 -10.36 26.76 -24.33
C ASN A 195 -9.70 25.37 -24.40
N ALA A 196 -9.31 24.79 -23.26
CA ALA A 196 -8.78 23.43 -23.15
C ALA A 196 -9.87 22.34 -23.09
N GLY A 197 -11.15 22.73 -23.03
CA GLY A 197 -12.30 21.82 -23.15
C GLY A 197 -13.19 21.71 -21.91
N TRP A 198 -12.86 22.38 -20.80
CA TRP A 198 -13.78 22.50 -19.65
C TRP A 198 -14.73 23.70 -19.87
N ASP A 199 -15.56 23.62 -20.92
CA ASP A 199 -16.38 24.73 -21.42
C ASP A 199 -17.87 24.60 -21.13
N THR A 200 -18.29 23.51 -20.48
CA THR A 200 -19.69 23.20 -20.22
C THR A 200 -19.99 23.32 -18.73
N ASP A 201 -20.70 24.37 -18.33
CA ASP A 201 -21.23 24.49 -16.96
C ASP A 201 -22.42 23.54 -16.77
N LEU A 202 -22.22 22.51 -15.94
CA LEU A 202 -23.25 21.48 -15.71
C LEU A 202 -24.31 21.91 -14.69
N SER A 203 -23.99 22.85 -13.82
CA SER A 203 -24.76 23.07 -12.58
C SER A 203 -25.23 24.50 -12.37
N GLY A 204 -24.56 25.48 -12.98
CA GLY A 204 -24.55 26.84 -12.42
C GLY A 204 -23.84 26.85 -11.06
N CYS A 205 -23.93 27.95 -10.32
CA CYS A 205 -23.38 28.00 -8.97
C CYS A 205 -24.23 27.17 -8.00
N VAL A 206 -23.60 26.25 -7.28
CA VAL A 206 -24.24 25.37 -6.29
C VAL A 206 -23.81 25.76 -4.88
N GLU A 207 -24.79 26.03 -4.01
CA GLU A 207 -24.58 26.29 -2.58
C GLU A 207 -25.62 25.59 -1.70
N HIS A 208 -25.20 25.24 -0.48
CA HIS A 208 -26.04 24.71 0.57
C HIS A 208 -26.15 25.70 1.74
N PRO A 209 -27.36 25.97 2.28
CA PRO A 209 -27.58 27.04 3.26
C PRO A 209 -26.76 26.99 4.55
N SER A 210 -26.23 25.82 4.92
CA SER A 210 -25.44 25.65 6.16
C SER A 210 -24.07 25.03 5.97
N GLU A 211 -23.74 24.55 4.76
CA GLU A 211 -22.46 23.87 4.51
C GLU A 211 -21.52 24.66 3.58
N GLY A 212 -22.03 25.72 2.94
CA GLY A 212 -21.28 26.57 2.01
C GLY A 212 -21.50 26.17 0.56
N GLY A 213 -20.54 26.49 -0.30
CA GLY A 213 -20.64 26.34 -1.75
C GLY A 213 -19.77 25.21 -2.31
N MET A 214 -20.19 24.71 -3.47
CA MET A 214 -19.35 23.94 -4.41
C MET A 214 -18.84 24.82 -5.55
N GLY A 215 -19.56 25.91 -5.85
CA GLY A 215 -19.32 26.75 -7.02
C GLY A 215 -19.97 26.18 -8.28
N HIS A 216 -19.41 26.53 -9.44
CA HIS A 216 -19.78 26.06 -10.76
C HIS A 216 -18.93 24.86 -11.18
N HIS A 217 -19.57 23.88 -11.83
CA HIS A 217 -18.95 22.64 -12.29
C HIS A 217 -18.73 22.70 -13.81
N PHE A 218 -17.55 23.16 -14.23
CA PHE A 218 -17.18 23.20 -15.65
C PHE A 218 -16.60 21.86 -16.08
N ALA A 219 -17.37 21.12 -16.88
CA ALA A 219 -17.03 19.79 -17.32
C ALA A 219 -16.33 19.77 -18.68
N ARG A 220 -15.41 18.81 -18.82
CA ARG A 220 -14.86 18.38 -20.11
C ARG A 220 -15.55 17.10 -20.53
N LEU A 221 -16.56 17.21 -21.38
CA LEU A 221 -17.46 16.09 -21.70
C LEU A 221 -16.76 14.87 -22.32
N GLU A 222 -15.64 15.06 -23.02
CA GLU A 222 -14.86 13.94 -23.55
C GLU A 222 -14.17 13.09 -22.47
N TYR A 223 -14.06 13.58 -21.23
CA TYR A 223 -13.51 12.83 -20.10
C TYR A 223 -14.59 12.05 -19.34
N MET A 224 -15.87 12.20 -19.70
CA MET A 224 -17.01 11.47 -19.12
C MET A 224 -17.16 10.06 -19.71
N ASP A 225 -16.04 9.33 -19.81
CA ASP A 225 -15.95 7.99 -20.37
C ASP A 225 -15.83 6.89 -19.30
N GLY A 226 -15.89 7.28 -18.02
CA GLY A 226 -15.86 6.41 -16.86
C GLY A 226 -14.46 6.03 -16.37
N ARG A 227 -13.39 6.59 -16.96
CA ARG A 227 -12.04 6.39 -16.43
C ARG A 227 -11.83 7.14 -15.11
N VAL A 228 -11.14 6.48 -14.18
CA VAL A 228 -10.75 7.06 -12.89
C VAL A 228 -9.23 7.24 -12.89
N ASN A 229 -8.78 8.48 -13.08
CA ASN A 229 -7.37 8.84 -13.16
C ASN A 229 -7.17 10.23 -12.55
N HIS A 230 -6.33 10.35 -11.51
CA HIS A 230 -6.09 11.61 -10.82
C HIS A 230 -5.60 12.75 -11.75
N LEU A 231 -4.89 12.45 -12.83
CA LEU A 231 -4.42 13.47 -13.78
C LEU A 231 -5.46 13.90 -14.82
N GLU A 232 -6.64 13.29 -14.82
CA GLU A 232 -7.68 13.54 -15.82
C GLU A 232 -9.01 13.89 -15.15
N PRO A 233 -9.09 15.01 -14.40
CA PRO A 233 -10.33 15.43 -13.76
C PRO A 233 -11.42 15.74 -14.79
N GLN A 234 -12.61 15.19 -14.57
CA GLN A 234 -13.76 15.42 -15.43
C GLN A 234 -14.29 16.85 -15.32
N VAL A 235 -14.16 17.47 -14.14
CA VAL A 235 -14.72 18.77 -13.82
C VAL A 235 -13.68 19.65 -13.14
N LEU A 236 -13.66 20.93 -13.52
CA LEU A 236 -12.98 22.00 -12.80
C LEU A 236 -14.01 22.86 -12.08
N LEU A 237 -13.74 23.18 -10.81
CA LEU A 237 -14.62 23.96 -9.95
C LEU A 237 -14.21 25.43 -9.97
N PHE A 238 -15.18 26.31 -10.19
CA PHE A 238 -14.95 27.76 -10.19
C PHE A 238 -16.02 28.51 -9.41
N ASN A 239 -15.69 29.67 -8.83
CA ASN A 239 -16.68 30.57 -8.24
C ASN A 239 -16.41 32.01 -8.70
N PRO A 240 -17.44 32.83 -9.02
CA PRO A 240 -17.21 34.24 -9.28
C PRO A 240 -16.72 34.95 -8.02
N ASP A 241 -15.72 35.80 -8.18
CA ASP A 241 -15.28 36.77 -7.16
C ASP A 241 -16.21 37.99 -7.10
N GLU A 242 -15.85 38.96 -6.27
CA GLU A 242 -16.59 40.22 -6.13
C GLU A 242 -16.61 41.12 -7.39
N ASN A 243 -15.86 40.77 -8.44
CA ASN A 243 -15.82 41.43 -9.75
C ASN A 243 -16.43 40.59 -10.89
N ASP A 244 -17.11 39.48 -10.58
CA ASP A 244 -17.61 38.49 -11.53
C ASP A 244 -16.48 37.75 -12.31
N GLU A 245 -15.25 37.74 -11.81
CA GLU A 245 -14.13 36.95 -12.36
C GLU A 245 -14.11 35.55 -11.73
N MET A 246 -13.93 34.51 -12.55
CA MET A 246 -14.00 33.12 -12.10
C MET A 246 -12.70 32.70 -11.40
N GLU A 247 -12.77 32.47 -10.09
CA GLU A 247 -11.68 31.92 -9.27
C GLU A 247 -11.71 30.39 -9.28
N PHE A 248 -10.55 29.76 -9.48
CA PHE A 248 -10.41 28.31 -9.46
C PHE A 248 -10.43 27.79 -8.03
N LEU A 249 -11.30 26.80 -7.76
CA LEU A 249 -11.50 26.24 -6.42
C LEU A 249 -10.80 24.90 -6.24
N GLY A 250 -10.88 24.04 -7.27
CA GLY A 250 -10.46 22.66 -7.19
C GLY A 250 -10.93 21.84 -8.39
N VAL A 251 -10.93 20.52 -8.21
CA VAL A 251 -11.37 19.57 -9.24
C VAL A 251 -12.45 18.64 -8.69
N GLU A 252 -13.23 18.07 -9.58
CA GLU A 252 -14.15 16.98 -9.26
C GLU A 252 -14.00 15.86 -10.31
N TYR A 253 -14.05 14.63 -9.81
CA TYR A 253 -14.08 13.43 -10.63
C TYR A 253 -15.50 12.89 -10.65
N ILE A 254 -15.98 12.53 -11.84
CA ILE A 254 -17.36 12.06 -12.05
C ILE A 254 -17.33 10.75 -12.84
N VAL A 255 -18.11 9.77 -12.38
CA VAL A 255 -18.39 8.53 -13.12
C VAL A 255 -19.90 8.34 -13.27
N PRO A 256 -20.46 8.38 -14.49
CA PRO A 256 -21.90 8.19 -14.70
C PRO A 256 -22.38 6.76 -14.36
N TYR A 257 -23.59 6.63 -13.78
CA TYR A 257 -24.21 5.33 -13.49
C TYR A 257 -24.45 4.48 -14.73
N ALA A 258 -24.62 5.10 -15.89
CA ALA A 258 -24.73 4.40 -17.16
C ALA A 258 -23.47 3.58 -17.52
N ILE A 259 -22.33 3.91 -16.92
CA ILE A 259 -21.03 3.23 -17.12
C ILE A 259 -20.69 2.37 -15.89
N HIS A 260 -20.82 2.95 -14.69
CA HIS A 260 -20.57 2.27 -13.41
C HIS A 260 -21.83 2.28 -12.53
N PRO A 261 -22.64 1.22 -12.56
CA PRO A 261 -23.95 1.18 -11.89
C PRO A 261 -23.91 1.54 -10.40
N ALA A 262 -25.00 2.13 -9.89
CA ALA A 262 -25.13 2.53 -8.49
C ALA A 262 -25.05 1.36 -7.48
N ASP A 263 -25.29 0.13 -7.93
CA ASP A 263 -25.20 -1.08 -7.11
C ASP A 263 -23.83 -1.78 -7.18
N ALA A 264 -22.89 -1.24 -7.94
CA ALA A 264 -21.50 -1.68 -7.95
C ALA A 264 -20.70 -1.10 -6.77
N GLU A 265 -19.57 -1.73 -6.44
CA GLU A 265 -18.64 -1.16 -5.46
C GLU A 265 -18.19 0.25 -5.91
N PRO A 266 -18.17 1.24 -5.00
CA PRO A 266 -17.81 2.61 -5.37
C PRO A 266 -16.44 2.66 -6.05
N PRO A 267 -16.26 3.49 -7.08
CA PRO A 267 -14.92 3.78 -7.57
C PRO A 267 -14.05 4.33 -6.43
N LEU A 268 -12.73 4.19 -6.57
CA LEU A 268 -11.76 4.61 -5.55
C LEU A 268 -10.70 5.49 -6.20
N LEU A 269 -10.42 6.66 -5.60
CA LEU A 269 -9.32 7.53 -6.00
C LEU A 269 -8.79 8.28 -4.77
N PHE A 270 -7.47 8.47 -4.64
CA PHE A 270 -6.85 9.04 -3.44
C PHE A 270 -7.20 8.29 -2.13
N ASN A 271 -7.45 6.98 -2.23
CA ASN A 271 -7.98 6.17 -1.14
C ASN A 271 -9.35 6.66 -0.59
N GLN A 272 -10.09 7.43 -1.39
CA GLN A 272 -11.44 7.88 -1.10
C GLN A 272 -12.43 7.18 -2.03
N GLN A 273 -13.50 6.65 -1.45
CA GLN A 273 -14.63 6.17 -2.22
C GLN A 273 -15.40 7.37 -2.77
N PHE A 274 -15.83 7.29 -4.02
CA PHE A 274 -16.75 8.28 -4.56
C PHE A 274 -18.10 8.17 -3.86
N HIS A 275 -18.77 9.30 -3.64
CA HIS A 275 -20.13 9.32 -3.10
C HIS A 275 -21.17 9.26 -4.24
N GLN A 276 -22.38 8.85 -3.90
CA GLN A 276 -23.50 8.78 -4.85
C GLN A 276 -24.27 10.10 -4.91
N ASN A 277 -24.49 10.59 -6.13
CA ASN A 277 -25.47 11.64 -6.41
C ASN A 277 -26.61 11.05 -7.26
N GLU A 278 -27.62 10.51 -6.58
CA GLU A 278 -28.78 9.86 -7.18
C GLU A 278 -29.61 10.81 -8.07
N GLN A 279 -29.62 12.11 -7.78
CA GLN A 279 -30.36 13.08 -8.58
C GLN A 279 -29.73 13.29 -9.96
N LEU A 280 -28.40 13.25 -10.02
CA LEU A 280 -27.63 13.40 -11.25
C LEU A 280 -27.24 12.05 -11.89
N GLU A 281 -27.52 10.94 -11.21
CA GLU A 281 -27.15 9.58 -11.61
C GLU A 281 -25.63 9.42 -11.85
N ILE A 282 -24.84 9.92 -10.89
CA ILE A 282 -23.37 9.88 -10.94
C ILE A 282 -22.73 9.45 -9.61
N TRP A 283 -21.52 8.93 -9.71
CA TRP A 283 -20.54 8.90 -8.63
C TRP A 283 -19.68 10.16 -8.69
N ALA A 284 -19.42 10.81 -7.55
CA ALA A 284 -18.66 12.05 -7.48
C ALA A 284 -17.60 12.03 -6.36
N LEU A 285 -16.48 12.71 -6.61
CA LEU A 285 -15.41 12.94 -5.63
C LEU A 285 -14.84 14.34 -5.83
N HIS A 286 -15.07 15.22 -4.85
CA HIS A 286 -14.51 16.56 -4.82
C HIS A 286 -13.07 16.55 -4.30
N VAL A 287 -12.21 17.39 -4.87
CA VAL A 287 -10.85 17.62 -4.37
C VAL A 287 -10.53 19.11 -4.40
N TRP A 288 -10.46 19.72 -3.23
CA TRP A 288 -10.15 21.14 -3.03
C TRP A 288 -8.66 21.41 -3.18
N THR A 289 -8.18 21.48 -4.43
CA THR A 289 -6.74 21.60 -4.71
C THR A 289 -6.19 23.02 -4.54
N GLU A 290 -7.03 24.05 -4.68
CA GLU A 290 -6.62 25.46 -4.63
C GLU A 290 -7.21 26.18 -3.41
N THR A 291 -8.53 26.13 -3.23
CA THR A 291 -9.20 26.77 -2.09
C THR A 291 -9.18 25.86 -0.87
N GLU A 292 -8.61 26.32 0.24
CA GLU A 292 -8.62 25.58 1.51
C GLU A 292 -10.06 25.27 1.96
N ASN A 293 -10.33 23.99 2.27
CA ASN A 293 -11.60 23.56 2.84
C ASN A 293 -11.42 23.11 4.31
N PRO A 294 -11.89 23.90 5.29
CA PRO A 294 -11.82 23.55 6.71
C PRO A 294 -12.54 22.25 7.09
N SER A 295 -13.48 21.78 6.26
CA SER A 295 -14.19 20.51 6.46
C SER A 295 -13.38 19.31 5.96
N GLY A 296 -12.32 19.53 5.19
CA GLY A 296 -11.45 18.52 4.62
C GLY A 296 -11.32 18.65 3.10
N ILE A 297 -10.16 18.27 2.56
CA ILE A 297 -9.83 18.41 1.12
C ILE A 297 -10.74 17.60 0.18
N PHE A 298 -11.40 16.55 0.70
CA PHE A 298 -12.34 15.71 -0.07
C PHE A 298 -13.81 15.93 0.30
N TYR A 299 -14.10 16.87 1.22
CA TYR A 299 -15.49 17.10 1.65
C TYR A 299 -16.27 17.86 0.58
N ASP A 300 -17.50 17.46 0.31
CA ASP A 300 -18.25 17.97 -0.85
C ASP A 300 -18.51 19.48 -0.82
N TRP A 301 -18.77 20.05 0.37
CA TRP A 301 -19.12 21.46 0.53
C TRP A 301 -17.97 22.27 1.14
N ASN A 302 -17.75 23.50 0.70
CA ASN A 302 -16.77 24.37 1.35
C ASN A 302 -17.45 25.56 2.05
N PRO A 303 -17.34 25.69 3.39
CA PRO A 303 -17.96 26.79 4.13
C PRO A 303 -17.39 28.17 3.80
N ASN A 304 -16.25 28.23 3.11
CA ASN A 304 -15.64 29.48 2.64
C ASN A 304 -16.11 29.90 1.24
N VAL A 305 -16.89 29.07 0.53
CA VAL A 305 -17.42 29.35 -0.81
C VAL A 305 -18.90 29.73 -0.70
N SER A 306 -19.35 30.68 -1.52
CA SER A 306 -20.75 31.10 -1.60
C SER A 306 -21.12 31.60 -2.99
N CYS A 307 -22.40 31.46 -3.37
CA CYS A 307 -22.93 31.87 -4.67
C CYS A 307 -23.65 33.23 -4.64
N ASN A 308 -23.24 34.13 -3.73
CA ASN A 308 -23.90 35.43 -3.48
C ASN A 308 -23.15 36.62 -4.06
#